data_AF-A0A533SDQ6-F1
#
_entry.id   AF-A0A533SDQ6-F1
#
_cell.length_a   1.000
_cell.length_b   1.000
_cell.length_c   1.000
_cell.angle_alpha   90.00
_cell.angle_beta   90.00
_cell.angle_gamma   90.00
#
_symmetry.space_group_name_H-M   'P 1'
#
loop_
_entity.id
_entity.type
_entity.pdbx_description
1 polymer ?
#
loop_
_entity_poly.entity_id
_entity_poly.type
_entity_poly.pdbx_seq_one_letter_code
_entity_poly.pdbx_strand_id
1 'polypeptide(L)'
;MKSTRERILQTLLGNPRATITDLADAVGINAISVRHHLTSLQAESLVAAEEERHGVGRPRLVYFLTEKGLERFPTRYLRLTNRLLDQLKESLPAPVVNKIFTEIAVDMASTVKREARTMNIEERLDLIQKLLGEEGFSVQWEKQGSQYQIHEISCPYYHVGQSHPEVCNVDQTLISTVLEIPAEKIHCVLRGDTHCTYVISELTDKKSEN
;
A
#
# COMPACT_ATOMS: atom_id res chain seq x y z
N MET A 1 15.90 12.39 -17.85
CA MET A 1 14.94 13.50 -18.07
C MET A 1 13.58 13.05 -17.59
N LYS A 2 12.86 13.90 -16.84
CA LYS A 2 11.50 13.57 -16.42
C LYS A 2 10.54 13.65 -17.61
N SER A 3 9.62 12.68 -17.71
CA SER A 3 8.59 12.70 -18.77
C SER A 3 7.62 13.87 -18.56
N THR A 4 6.92 14.28 -19.62
CA THR A 4 5.86 15.31 -19.50
C THR A 4 4.80 14.92 -18.48
N ARG A 5 4.44 13.63 -18.40
CA ARG A 5 3.50 13.10 -17.39
C ARG A 5 4.03 13.29 -15.97
N GLU A 6 5.29 12.99 -15.72
CA GLU A 6 5.92 13.21 -14.41
C GLU A 6 5.98 14.70 -14.06
N ARG A 7 6.23 15.58 -15.03
CA ARG A 7 6.22 17.04 -14.81
C ARG A 7 4.82 17.57 -14.50
N ILE A 8 3.77 17.04 -15.14
CA ILE A 8 2.37 17.36 -14.81
C ILE A 8 2.06 16.92 -13.37
N LEU A 9 2.37 15.68 -13.01
CA LEU A 9 2.17 15.19 -11.64
C LEU A 9 2.96 16.03 -10.62
N GLN A 10 4.20 16.44 -10.92
CA GLN A 10 4.99 17.31 -10.04
C GLN A 10 4.40 18.71 -9.91
N THR A 11 3.81 19.24 -10.98
CA THR A 11 3.10 20.53 -10.94
C THR A 11 1.89 20.43 -10.02
N LEU A 12 1.11 19.35 -10.13
CA LEU A 12 -0.04 19.11 -9.24
C LEU A 12 0.37 18.85 -7.79
N LEU A 13 1.57 18.30 -7.54
CA LEU A 13 2.10 18.18 -6.18
C LEU A 13 2.41 19.56 -5.56
N GLY A 14 2.97 20.48 -6.36
CA GLY A 14 3.30 21.84 -5.90
C GLY A 14 2.12 22.82 -5.92
N ASN A 15 1.13 22.57 -6.78
CA ASN A 15 -0.12 23.31 -6.91
C ASN A 15 -1.30 22.33 -6.91
N PRO A 16 -1.82 21.96 -5.72
CA PRO A 16 -2.78 20.85 -5.54
C PRO A 16 -4.07 20.96 -6.35
N ARG A 17 -4.44 22.16 -6.79
CA ARG A 17 -5.59 22.40 -7.66
C ARG A 17 -5.16 23.30 -8.80
N ALA A 18 -5.02 22.73 -9.99
CA ALA A 18 -4.55 23.45 -11.16
C ALA A 18 -5.51 23.29 -12.34
N THR A 19 -5.72 24.37 -13.10
CA THR A 19 -6.44 24.29 -14.37
C THR A 19 -5.55 23.70 -15.46
N ILE A 20 -6.16 23.33 -16.59
CA ILE A 20 -5.39 22.87 -17.75
C ILE A 20 -4.39 23.91 -18.26
N THR A 21 -4.71 25.20 -18.11
CA THR A 21 -3.85 26.31 -18.50
C THR A 21 -2.64 26.41 -17.56
N ASP A 22 -2.87 26.34 -16.25
CA ASP A 22 -1.78 26.35 -15.26
C ASP A 22 -0.79 25.20 -15.50
N LEU A 23 -1.32 24.02 -15.84
CA LEU A 23 -0.51 22.84 -16.17
C LEU A 23 0.26 23.04 -17.48
N ALA A 24 -0.38 23.57 -18.52
CA ALA A 24 0.25 23.87 -19.81
C ALA A 24 1.43 24.83 -19.66
N ASP A 25 1.24 25.91 -18.90
CA ASP A 25 2.27 26.89 -18.62
C ASP A 25 3.43 26.29 -17.82
N ALA A 26 3.13 25.51 -16.77
CA ALA A 26 4.13 24.87 -15.94
C ALA A 26 4.98 23.82 -16.68
N VAL A 27 4.38 23.05 -17.60
CA VAL A 27 5.10 22.02 -18.36
C VAL A 27 5.61 22.49 -19.72
N GLY A 28 5.28 23.71 -20.14
CA GLY A 28 5.79 24.33 -21.36
C GLY A 28 5.28 23.66 -22.65
N ILE A 29 4.04 23.17 -22.64
CA ILE A 29 3.39 22.57 -23.82
C ILE A 29 1.95 23.07 -23.92
N ASN A 30 1.33 22.93 -25.10
CA ASN A 30 -0.04 23.40 -25.30
C ASN A 30 -1.09 22.59 -24.50
N ALA A 31 -2.24 23.23 -24.22
CA ALA A 31 -3.32 22.64 -23.44
C ALA A 31 -3.91 21.35 -24.04
N ILE A 32 -3.89 21.19 -25.38
CA ILE A 32 -4.38 19.96 -26.03
C ILE A 32 -3.49 18.76 -25.67
N SER A 33 -2.17 18.97 -25.70
CA SER A 33 -1.17 17.96 -25.34
C SER A 33 -1.25 17.61 -23.86
N VAL A 34 -1.47 18.61 -23.00
CA VAL A 34 -1.74 18.39 -21.57
C VAL A 34 -3.03 17.58 -21.39
N ARG A 35 -4.11 17.90 -22.12
CA ARG A 35 -5.37 17.15 -22.04
C ARG A 35 -5.16 15.67 -22.33
N HIS A 36 -4.41 15.34 -23.38
CA HIS A 36 -4.08 13.97 -23.73
C HIS A 36 -3.35 13.23 -22.60
N HIS A 37 -2.36 13.88 -21.97
CA HIS A 37 -1.67 13.30 -20.82
C HIS A 37 -2.58 13.15 -19.60
N LEU A 38 -3.44 14.14 -19.31
CA LEU A 38 -4.40 14.08 -18.22
C LEU A 38 -5.40 12.94 -18.41
N THR A 39 -5.91 12.71 -19.62
CA THR A 39 -6.78 11.57 -19.91
C THR A 39 -6.11 10.24 -19.55
N SER A 40 -4.83 10.05 -19.91
CA SER A 40 -4.08 8.84 -19.53
C SER A 40 -3.82 8.76 -18.01
N LEU A 41 -3.50 9.87 -17.35
CA LEU A 41 -3.29 9.92 -15.91
C LEU A 41 -4.58 9.66 -15.11
N GLN A 42 -5.73 10.12 -15.62
CA GLN A 42 -7.05 9.84 -15.07
C GLN A 42 -7.43 8.37 -15.26
N ALA A 43 -7.14 7.79 -16.42
CA ALA A 43 -7.35 6.35 -16.67
C ALA A 43 -6.51 5.46 -15.75
N GLU A 44 -5.33 5.93 -15.32
CA GLU A 44 -4.49 5.25 -14.33
C GLU A 44 -4.88 5.55 -12.87
N SER A 45 -5.93 6.36 -12.66
CA SER A 45 -6.38 6.85 -11.35
C SER A 45 -5.32 7.63 -10.58
N LEU A 46 -4.39 8.33 -11.26
CA LEU A 46 -3.34 9.15 -10.64
C LEU A 46 -3.76 10.63 -10.50
N VAL A 47 -4.72 11.06 -11.32
CA VAL A 47 -5.25 12.43 -11.33
C VAL A 47 -6.77 12.33 -11.37
N ALA A 48 -7.44 13.22 -10.64
CA ALA A 48 -8.88 13.43 -10.74
C ALA A 48 -9.16 14.88 -11.16
N ALA A 49 -10.40 15.14 -11.57
CA ALA A 49 -10.85 16.46 -11.99
C ALA A 49 -12.22 16.77 -11.40
N GLU A 50 -12.44 18.04 -11.08
CA GLU A 50 -13.69 18.55 -10.53
C GLU A 50 -14.07 19.86 -11.23
N GLU A 51 -15.37 20.12 -11.37
CA GLU A 51 -15.85 21.41 -11.82
C GLU A 51 -15.84 22.42 -10.67
N GLU A 52 -15.07 23.49 -10.84
CA GLU A 52 -14.97 24.58 -9.88
C GLU A 52 -15.68 25.82 -10.42
N ARG A 53 -16.66 26.32 -9.66
CA ARG A 53 -17.31 27.60 -9.97
C ARG A 53 -16.39 28.75 -9.57
N HIS A 54 -16.17 29.66 -10.50
CA HIS A 54 -15.38 30.86 -10.25
C HIS A 54 -16.11 32.08 -10.81
N GLY A 55 -16.89 32.76 -9.97
CA GLY A 55 -17.68 33.92 -10.36
C GLY A 55 -18.84 33.57 -11.30
N VAL A 56 -19.17 34.51 -12.20
CA VAL A 56 -20.27 34.36 -13.17
C VAL A 56 -19.71 33.73 -14.46
N GLY A 57 -20.23 32.57 -14.86
CA GLY A 57 -19.80 31.88 -16.08
C GLY A 57 -19.88 30.36 -15.97
N ARG A 58 -19.35 29.68 -17.00
CA ARG A 58 -19.24 28.21 -17.01
C ARG A 58 -18.18 27.77 -15.99
N PRO A 59 -18.46 26.76 -15.14
CA PRO A 59 -17.45 26.17 -14.26
C PRO A 59 -16.21 25.74 -15.04
N ARG A 60 -15.04 25.91 -14.42
CA ARG A 60 -13.76 25.44 -14.99
C ARG A 60 -13.42 24.06 -14.42
N LEU A 61 -12.70 23.25 -15.18
CA LEU A 61 -12.13 22.02 -14.64
C LEU A 61 -10.83 22.32 -13.90
N VAL A 62 -10.75 21.86 -12.66
CA VAL A 62 -9.51 21.82 -11.87
C VAL A 62 -9.09 20.37 -11.68
N TYR A 63 -7.80 20.13 -11.84
CA TYR A 63 -7.17 18.82 -11.72
C TYR A 63 -6.38 18.75 -10.42
N PHE A 64 -6.36 17.56 -9.81
CA PHE A 64 -5.67 17.30 -8.56
C PHE A 64 -5.17 15.85 -8.51
N LEU A 65 -4.13 15.59 -7.71
CA LEU A 65 -3.64 14.23 -7.48
C LEU A 65 -4.66 13.46 -6.66
N THR A 66 -4.95 12.23 -7.07
CA THR A 66 -5.62 11.25 -6.21
C THR A 66 -4.64 10.75 -5.13
N GLU A 67 -5.12 9.96 -4.18
CA GLU A 67 -4.27 9.25 -3.22
C GLU A 67 -3.18 8.43 -3.91
N LYS A 68 -3.56 7.56 -4.86
CA LYS A 68 -2.64 6.82 -5.75
C LYS A 68 -1.67 7.73 -6.53
N GLY A 69 -2.12 8.93 -6.90
CA GLY A 69 -1.29 9.95 -7.55
C GLY A 69 -0.23 10.55 -6.63
N LEU A 70 -0.58 10.79 -5.37
CA LEU A 70 0.33 11.30 -4.34
C LEU A 70 1.42 10.29 -3.99
N GLU A 71 1.07 9.00 -3.94
CA GLU A 71 2.01 7.89 -3.66
C GLU A 71 3.14 7.76 -4.69
N ARG A 72 2.97 8.31 -5.90
CA ARG A 72 4.03 8.34 -6.95
C ARG A 72 5.24 9.19 -6.57
N PHE A 73 5.12 10.00 -5.53
CA PHE A 73 6.20 10.84 -5.05
C PHE A 73 6.79 10.23 -3.79
N PRO A 74 8.09 9.88 -3.73
CA PRO A 74 8.78 9.71 -2.46
C PRO A 74 8.83 11.07 -1.78
N THR A 75 7.77 11.37 -1.05
CA THR A 75 7.52 12.70 -0.51
C THR A 75 8.42 12.98 0.69
N ARG A 76 8.34 14.21 1.17
CA ARG A 76 8.89 14.58 2.48
C ARG A 76 8.31 13.74 3.62
N TYR A 77 7.12 13.11 3.47
CA TYR A 77 6.58 12.20 4.49
C TYR A 77 7.44 10.96 4.62
N LEU A 78 7.90 10.32 3.53
CA LEU A 78 8.73 9.11 3.62
C LEU A 78 10.05 9.41 4.37
N ARG A 79 10.65 10.57 4.08
CA ARG A 79 11.84 11.04 4.78
C ARG A 79 11.57 11.33 6.26
N LEU A 80 10.41 11.90 6.60
CA LEU A 80 10.02 12.14 7.99
C LEU A 80 9.76 10.82 8.73
N THR A 81 9.07 9.87 8.08
CA THR A 81 8.78 8.54 8.61
C THR A 81 10.07 7.81 8.95
N ASN A 82 11.04 7.75 8.04
CA ASN A 82 12.34 7.11 8.32
C ASN A 82 13.06 7.79 9.50
N ARG A 83 13.09 9.14 9.54
CA ARG A 83 13.67 9.88 10.69
C ARG A 83 12.98 9.58 12.01
N LEU A 84 11.65 9.47 12.01
CA LEU A 84 10.87 9.14 13.20
C LEU A 84 11.18 7.72 13.67
N LEU A 85 11.23 6.75 12.76
CA LEU A 85 11.56 5.36 13.08
C LEU A 85 13.01 5.21 13.54
N ASP A 86 13.96 5.95 12.96
CA ASP A 86 15.33 6.01 13.46
C ASP A 86 15.37 6.55 14.90
N GLN A 87 14.68 7.66 15.16
CA GLN A 87 14.61 8.23 16.51
C GLN A 87 13.96 7.27 17.51
N LEU A 88 12.92 6.54 17.11
CA LEU A 88 12.27 5.53 17.95
C LEU A 88 13.23 4.39 18.30
N LYS A 89 13.98 3.87 17.31
CA LYS A 89 15.00 2.83 17.53
C LYS A 89 16.15 3.31 18.42
N GLU A 90 16.53 4.58 18.34
CA GLU A 90 17.54 5.17 19.21
C GLU A 90 17.04 5.35 20.65
N SER A 91 15.74 5.59 20.83
CA SER A 91 15.14 5.93 22.12
C SER A 91 14.56 4.73 22.88
N LEU A 92 14.25 3.63 22.19
CA LEU A 92 13.55 2.47 22.74
C LEU A 92 14.28 1.16 22.47
N PRO A 93 14.23 0.17 23.38
CA PRO A 93 14.74 -1.17 23.12
C PRO A 93 14.04 -1.84 21.93
N ALA A 94 14.78 -2.61 21.13
CA ALA A 94 14.26 -3.29 19.95
C ALA A 94 12.99 -4.15 20.21
N PRO A 95 12.83 -4.88 21.33
CA PRO A 95 11.59 -5.60 21.61
C PRO A 95 10.35 -4.69 21.74
N VAL A 96 10.53 -3.47 22.25
CA VAL A 96 9.45 -2.48 22.37
C VAL A 96 9.05 -1.96 21.00
N VAL A 97 10.02 -1.66 20.14
CA VAL A 97 9.75 -1.22 18.75
C VAL A 97 9.02 -2.31 17.97
N ASN A 98 9.48 -3.56 18.04
CA ASN A 98 8.80 -4.68 17.39
C ASN A 98 7.36 -4.86 17.90
N LYS A 99 7.16 -4.73 19.21
CA LYS A 99 5.82 -4.82 19.82
C LYS A 99 4.86 -3.77 19.27
N ILE A 100 5.31 -2.55 18.98
CA ILE A 100 4.46 -1.52 18.36
C ILE A 100 3.93 -2.00 17.01
N PHE A 101 4.79 -2.54 16.13
CA PHE A 101 4.36 -3.06 14.83
C PHE A 101 3.44 -4.28 14.94
N THR A 102 3.70 -5.16 15.92
CA THR A 102 2.79 -6.27 16.24
C THR A 102 1.41 -5.77 16.70
N GLU A 103 1.35 -4.75 17.57
CA GLU A 103 0.08 -4.19 18.05
C GLU A 103 -0.70 -3.50 16.93
N ILE A 104 -0.02 -2.77 16.03
CA ILE A 104 -0.63 -2.21 14.81
C ILE A 104 -1.30 -3.33 13.99
N ALA A 105 -0.58 -4.42 13.71
CA ALA A 105 -1.12 -5.53 12.94
C ALA A 105 -2.30 -6.24 13.61
N VAL A 106 -2.25 -6.40 14.93
CA VAL A 106 -3.36 -6.99 15.71
C VAL A 106 -4.59 -6.09 15.66
N ASP A 107 -4.41 -4.78 15.75
CA ASP A 107 -5.51 -3.81 15.63
C ASP A 107 -6.15 -3.87 14.23
N MET A 108 -5.33 -3.89 13.17
CA MET A 108 -5.80 -4.07 11.78
C MET A 108 -6.61 -5.37 11.63
N ALA A 109 -6.08 -6.50 12.13
CA ALA A 109 -6.75 -7.80 12.08
C ALA A 109 -8.04 -7.85 12.92
N SER A 110 -8.15 -7.02 13.97
CA SER A 110 -9.30 -7.00 14.87
C SER A 110 -10.60 -6.63 14.15
N THR A 111 -10.51 -5.83 13.08
CA THR A 111 -11.64 -5.38 12.25
C THR A 111 -12.41 -6.55 11.62
N VAL A 112 -11.71 -7.63 11.26
CA VAL A 112 -12.25 -8.81 10.58
C VAL A 112 -12.32 -10.06 11.47
N LYS A 113 -11.76 -10.01 12.68
CA LYS A 113 -11.60 -11.18 13.57
C LYS A 113 -12.90 -11.90 13.90
N ARG A 114 -14.02 -11.19 14.06
CA ARG A 114 -15.32 -11.80 14.36
C ARG A 114 -15.87 -12.57 13.16
N GLU A 115 -15.72 -12.01 11.96
CA GLU A 115 -16.17 -12.61 10.70
C GLU A 115 -15.34 -13.85 10.36
N ALA A 116 -14.01 -13.77 10.54
CA ALA A 116 -13.08 -14.87 10.27
C ALA A 116 -13.37 -16.15 11.09
N ARG A 117 -13.95 -16.04 12.30
CA ARG A 117 -14.18 -17.19 13.18
C ARG A 117 -15.14 -18.23 12.61
N THR A 118 -16.11 -17.80 11.81
CA THR A 118 -17.09 -18.70 11.18
C THR A 118 -16.66 -19.17 9.79
N MET A 119 -15.53 -18.67 9.30
CA MET A 119 -15.01 -18.94 7.97
C MET A 119 -14.05 -20.12 7.95
N ASN A 120 -14.05 -20.85 6.83
CA ASN A 120 -13.03 -21.84 6.51
C ASN A 120 -11.69 -21.15 6.12
N ILE A 121 -10.62 -21.93 5.93
CA ILE A 121 -9.28 -21.37 5.67
C ILE A 121 -9.21 -20.57 4.37
N GLU A 122 -9.85 -21.03 3.30
CA GLU A 122 -9.84 -20.35 2.00
C GLU A 122 -10.61 -19.02 2.07
N GLU A 123 -11.76 -19.00 2.76
CA GLU A 123 -12.51 -17.76 3.05
C GLU A 123 -11.68 -16.77 3.89
N ARG A 124 -10.90 -17.25 4.86
CA ARG A 124 -9.98 -16.39 5.63
C ARG A 124 -8.83 -15.85 4.77
N LEU A 125 -8.34 -16.63 3.80
CA LEU A 125 -7.31 -16.19 2.86
C LEU A 125 -7.84 -15.10 1.93
N ASP A 126 -9.07 -15.22 1.44
CA ASP A 126 -9.75 -14.17 0.67
C ASP A 126 -9.95 -12.89 1.51
N LEU A 127 -10.29 -13.04 2.78
CA LEU A 127 -10.41 -11.91 3.71
C LEU A 127 -9.07 -11.19 3.93
N ILE A 128 -7.97 -11.94 4.05
CA ILE A 128 -6.61 -11.38 4.13
C ILE A 128 -6.27 -10.62 2.85
N GLN A 129 -6.56 -11.21 1.69
CA GLN A 129 -6.29 -10.58 0.39
C GLN A 129 -7.02 -9.23 0.30
N LYS A 130 -8.29 -9.17 0.74
CA LYS A 130 -9.06 -7.93 0.78
C LYS A 130 -8.48 -6.92 1.76
N LEU A 131 -8.22 -7.33 3.01
CA LEU A 131 -7.73 -6.44 4.08
C LEU A 131 -6.37 -5.83 3.72
N LEU A 132 -5.42 -6.65 3.27
CA LEU A 132 -4.11 -6.15 2.82
C LEU A 132 -4.25 -5.32 1.53
N GLY A 133 -5.23 -5.63 0.67
CA GLY A 133 -5.56 -4.82 -0.50
C GLY A 133 -6.01 -3.40 -0.15
N GLU A 134 -6.81 -3.24 0.91
CA GLU A 134 -7.24 -1.93 1.44
C GLU A 134 -6.05 -1.12 1.97
N GLU A 135 -5.01 -1.80 2.46
CA GLU A 135 -3.74 -1.19 2.90
C GLU A 135 -2.75 -0.92 1.76
N GLY A 136 -3.12 -1.24 0.51
CA GLY A 136 -2.30 -0.99 -0.67
C GLY A 136 -1.36 -2.13 -1.08
N PHE A 137 -1.48 -3.32 -0.48
CA PHE A 137 -0.78 -4.51 -0.95
C PHE A 137 -1.47 -5.09 -2.19
N SER A 138 -0.68 -5.75 -3.05
CA SER A 138 -1.22 -6.66 -4.05
C SER A 138 -0.91 -8.08 -3.60
N VAL A 139 -1.96 -8.81 -3.19
CA VAL A 139 -1.82 -10.14 -2.59
C VAL A 139 -2.54 -11.16 -3.46
N GLN A 140 -1.96 -12.35 -3.57
CA GLN A 140 -2.58 -13.55 -4.15
C GLN A 140 -2.29 -14.73 -3.24
N TRP A 141 -3.14 -15.75 -3.27
CA TRP A 141 -2.86 -16.99 -2.56
C TRP A 141 -3.17 -18.19 -3.46
N GLU A 142 -2.48 -19.30 -3.20
CA GLU A 142 -2.71 -20.56 -3.88
C GLU A 142 -2.57 -21.74 -2.92
N LYS A 143 -3.16 -22.87 -3.29
CA LYS A 143 -3.04 -24.14 -2.57
C LYS A 143 -2.02 -25.03 -3.28
N GLN A 144 -0.97 -25.42 -2.56
CA GLN A 144 0.03 -26.37 -3.01
C GLN A 144 -0.06 -27.66 -2.15
N GLY A 145 -0.81 -28.65 -2.62
CA GLY A 145 -1.02 -29.89 -1.88
C GLY A 145 -1.78 -29.66 -0.58
N SER A 146 -1.13 -29.90 0.56
CA SER A 146 -1.67 -29.68 1.91
C SER A 146 -1.24 -28.34 2.53
N GLN A 147 -0.59 -27.46 1.76
CA GLN A 147 -0.14 -26.14 2.21
C GLN A 147 -0.80 -25.04 1.39
N TYR A 148 -0.90 -23.86 1.98
CA TYR A 148 -1.26 -22.63 1.27
C TYR A 148 -0.05 -21.70 1.19
N GLN A 149 0.06 -20.99 0.09
CA GLN A 149 1.04 -19.93 -0.08
C GLN A 149 0.33 -18.60 -0.30
N ILE A 150 0.79 -17.56 0.38
CA ILE A 150 0.35 -16.18 0.18
C ILE A 150 1.52 -15.41 -0.44
N HIS A 151 1.28 -14.80 -1.59
CA HIS A 151 2.25 -14.00 -2.33
C HIS A 151 1.86 -12.53 -2.26
N GLU A 152 2.76 -11.70 -1.72
CA GLU A 152 2.62 -10.24 -1.74
C GLU A 152 3.38 -9.69 -2.94
N ILE A 153 2.71 -9.66 -4.09
CA ILE A 153 3.26 -9.19 -5.38
C ILE A 153 3.77 -7.75 -5.29
N SER A 154 3.12 -6.90 -4.48
CA SER A 154 3.63 -5.57 -4.15
C SER A 154 3.34 -5.20 -2.70
N CYS A 155 4.35 -4.68 -2.01
CA CYS A 155 4.24 -4.17 -0.64
C CYS A 155 4.32 -2.63 -0.63
N PRO A 156 3.32 -1.92 -0.08
CA PRO A 156 3.32 -0.46 0.02
C PRO A 156 4.41 0.06 0.97
N TYR A 157 4.90 -0.79 1.87
CA TYR A 157 5.93 -0.43 2.86
C TYR A 157 7.36 -0.68 2.38
N TYR A 158 7.56 -1.15 1.13
CA TYR A 158 8.86 -1.56 0.61
C TYR A 158 9.99 -0.55 0.91
N HIS A 159 9.78 0.72 0.60
CA HIS A 159 10.80 1.76 0.79
C HIS A 159 11.14 2.05 2.25
N VAL A 160 10.17 1.88 3.16
CA VAL A 160 10.43 2.02 4.61
C VAL A 160 11.14 0.76 5.11
N GLY A 161 10.67 -0.42 4.69
CA GLY A 161 11.23 -1.72 5.08
C GLY A 161 12.71 -1.89 4.75
N GLN A 162 13.22 -1.22 3.71
CA GLN A 162 14.65 -1.22 3.37
C GLN A 162 15.55 -0.71 4.51
N SER A 163 15.10 0.28 5.29
CA SER A 163 15.84 0.84 6.44
C SER A 163 15.28 0.40 7.80
N HIS A 164 14.06 -0.13 7.80
CA HIS A 164 13.27 -0.48 8.97
C HIS A 164 12.57 -1.83 8.76
N PRO A 165 13.33 -2.95 8.70
CA PRO A 165 12.76 -4.27 8.43
C PRO A 165 11.74 -4.73 9.47
N GLU A 166 11.73 -4.14 10.67
CA GLU A 166 10.72 -4.37 11.70
C GLU A 166 9.28 -4.04 11.24
N VAL A 167 9.12 -3.17 10.24
CA VAL A 167 7.82 -2.87 9.61
C VAL A 167 7.24 -4.11 8.92
N CYS A 168 8.09 -5.01 8.41
CA CYS A 168 7.69 -6.26 7.78
C CYS A 168 7.19 -7.32 8.76
N ASN A 169 6.99 -6.97 10.04
CA ASN A 169 6.24 -7.78 10.97
C ASN A 169 4.73 -7.53 10.86
N VAL A 170 4.30 -6.41 10.25
CA VAL A 170 2.89 -6.02 10.21
C VAL A 170 2.05 -7.03 9.44
N ASP A 171 2.42 -7.29 8.20
CA ASP A 171 1.82 -8.27 7.29
C ASP A 171 1.87 -9.69 7.86
N GLN A 172 3.04 -10.15 8.30
CA GLN A 172 3.20 -11.50 8.88
C GLN A 172 2.33 -11.72 10.12
N THR A 173 2.27 -10.71 11.00
CA THR A 173 1.44 -10.76 12.22
C THR A 173 -0.04 -10.74 11.88
N LEU A 174 -0.45 -9.91 10.92
CA LEU A 174 -1.83 -9.81 10.46
C LEU A 174 -2.29 -11.15 9.88
N ILE A 175 -1.53 -11.72 8.94
CA ILE A 175 -1.80 -13.02 8.33
C ILE A 175 -1.96 -14.09 9.41
N SER A 176 -0.98 -14.17 10.33
CA SER A 176 -1.00 -15.19 11.40
C SER A 176 -2.17 -15.01 12.36
N THR A 177 -2.58 -13.76 12.61
CA THR A 177 -3.68 -13.43 13.53
C THR A 177 -5.05 -13.76 12.92
N VAL A 178 -5.25 -13.50 11.63
CA VAL A 178 -6.51 -13.80 10.94
C VAL A 178 -6.67 -15.31 10.72
N LEU A 179 -5.58 -16.02 10.37
CA LEU A 179 -5.62 -17.47 10.17
C LEU A 179 -5.65 -18.25 11.49
N GLU A 180 -5.17 -17.67 12.59
CA GLU A 180 -4.87 -18.38 13.84
C GLU A 180 -3.82 -19.50 13.65
N ILE A 181 -2.98 -19.36 12.63
CA ILE A 181 -1.90 -20.29 12.26
C ILE A 181 -0.63 -19.47 12.02
N PRO A 182 0.55 -19.86 12.54
CA PRO A 182 1.79 -19.17 12.24
C PRO A 182 2.08 -19.14 10.73
N ALA A 183 2.32 -17.96 10.18
CA ALA A 183 2.78 -17.77 8.81
C ALA A 183 4.32 -17.71 8.76
N GLU A 184 4.93 -18.54 7.91
CA GLU A 184 6.38 -18.58 7.73
C GLU A 184 6.81 -17.88 6.44
N LYS A 185 7.67 -16.85 6.54
CA LYS A 185 8.16 -16.08 5.39
C LYS A 185 9.33 -16.78 4.70
N ILE A 186 9.07 -17.42 3.55
CA ILE A 186 10.08 -18.16 2.78
C ILE A 186 10.81 -17.28 1.75
N HIS A 187 10.11 -16.31 1.15
CA HIS A 187 10.69 -15.34 0.20
C HIS A 187 10.46 -13.92 0.73
N CYS A 188 11.41 -13.01 0.48
CA CYS A 188 11.29 -11.61 0.83
C CYS A 188 11.97 -10.70 -0.20
N VAL A 189 11.23 -9.71 -0.69
CA VAL A 189 11.74 -8.70 -1.61
C VAL A 189 12.94 -7.92 -1.04
N LEU A 190 13.02 -7.72 0.27
CA LEU A 190 14.18 -7.09 0.91
C LEU A 190 15.46 -7.95 0.85
N ARG A 191 15.32 -9.25 0.57
CA ARG A 191 16.44 -10.19 0.33
C ARG A 191 16.77 -10.36 -1.16
N GLY A 192 16.06 -9.67 -2.05
CA GLY A 192 16.27 -9.73 -3.51
C GLY A 192 15.31 -10.67 -4.25
N ASP A 193 14.34 -11.27 -3.57
CA ASP A 193 13.29 -12.08 -4.21
C ASP A 193 12.32 -11.19 -5.01
N THR A 194 11.58 -11.79 -5.94
CA THR A 194 10.58 -11.07 -6.77
C THR A 194 9.39 -10.55 -5.97
N HIS A 195 8.97 -11.29 -4.94
CA HIS A 195 7.88 -10.92 -4.03
C HIS A 195 8.05 -11.63 -2.68
N CYS A 196 7.39 -11.13 -1.63
CA CYS A 196 7.30 -11.89 -0.39
C CYS A 196 6.40 -13.11 -0.59
N THR A 197 6.73 -14.21 0.09
CA THR A 197 5.87 -15.41 0.11
C THR A 197 5.82 -15.98 1.52
N TYR A 198 4.60 -16.27 1.98
CA TYR A 198 4.33 -16.93 3.25
C TYR A 198 3.79 -18.32 3.01
N VAL A 199 4.27 -19.29 3.77
CA VAL A 199 3.73 -20.65 3.79
C VAL A 199 2.86 -20.82 5.03
N ILE A 200 1.66 -21.34 4.81
CA ILE A 200 0.73 -21.76 5.85
C ILE A 200 0.63 -23.28 5.77
N SER A 201 1.13 -23.95 6.81
CA SER A 201 0.92 -25.39 6.95
C SER A 201 -0.38 -25.62 7.71
N GLU A 202 -1.33 -26.38 7.14
CA GLU A 202 -2.45 -26.86 7.94
C GLU A 202 -1.87 -27.60 9.16
N LEU A 203 -2.16 -27.09 10.36
CA LEU A 203 -1.94 -27.85 11.58
C LEU A 203 -2.88 -29.05 11.46
N THR A 204 -2.37 -30.18 10.98
CA THR A 204 -3.10 -31.45 11.05
C THR A 204 -3.59 -31.59 12.47
N ASP A 205 -4.91 -31.57 12.63
CA ASP A 205 -5.62 -31.67 13.89
C ASP A 205 -5.02 -32.85 14.68
N LYS A 206 -4.18 -32.58 15.68
CA LYS A 206 -3.81 -33.59 16.68
C LYS A 206 -5.01 -33.79 17.59
N LYS A 207 -6.10 -34.33 17.04
CA LYS A 207 -7.09 -35.09 17.77
C LYS A 207 -6.82 -36.57 17.56
N SER A 208 -5.65 -37.00 18.04
CA SER A 208 -5.41 -38.40 18.38
C SER A 208 -6.06 -38.67 19.74
N GLU A 209 -7.10 -39.50 19.70
CA GLU A 209 -7.36 -40.56 20.68
C GLU A 209 -7.27 -40.19 22.17
N ASN A 210 -8.45 -39.97 22.77
CA ASN A 210 -8.87 -40.72 23.97
C ASN A 210 -10.39 -40.63 24.16
#